data_AF-A0A9E5LNW2-F1
#
_entry.id   AF-A0A9E5LNW2-F1
#
_cell.length_a   1.000
_cell.length_b   1.000
_cell.length_c   1.000
_cell.angle_alpha   90.00
_cell.angle_beta   90.00
_cell.angle_gamma   90.00
#
_symmetry.space_group_name_H-M   'P 1'
#
loop_
_entity.id
_entity.type
_entity.pdbx_description
1 polymer ?
#
loop_
_entity_poly.entity_id
_entity_poly.type
_entity_poly.pdbx_seq_one_letter_code
_entity_poly.pdbx_strand_id
1 'polypeptide(L)'
;MSEQITIEKSLRDWASRVKAGQVGALPAILGLLVLCVVFGSMSSVFLTPGNFANLLTQAAAVTVIAMGLVFVLLLGEIDLSAGYAAGVCGAVLVILITEM
;
A
#
# COMPACT_ATOMS: atom_id res chain seq x y z
N MET A 1 17.39 -6.40 37.18
CA MET A 1 17.40 -5.31 36.19
C MET A 1 16.21 -5.53 35.25
N SER A 2 15.00 -5.17 35.68
CA SER A 2 13.79 -5.32 34.86
C SER A 2 13.65 -4.07 33.99
N GLU A 3 13.98 -4.26 32.71
CA GLU A 3 13.77 -3.27 31.66
C GLU A 3 12.26 -3.02 31.52
N GLN A 4 11.75 -2.01 32.22
CA GLN A 4 10.39 -1.55 32.01
C GLN A 4 10.33 -0.84 30.67
N ILE A 5 9.85 -1.56 29.65
CA ILE A 5 9.41 -1.04 28.35
C ILE A 5 8.34 0.02 28.64
N THR A 6 8.79 1.27 28.84
CA THR A 6 7.92 2.38 29.17
C THR A 6 7.37 2.88 27.85
N ILE A 7 6.10 2.59 27.57
CA ILE A 7 5.38 3.00 26.33
C ILE A 7 5.62 4.50 26.03
N GLU A 8 5.73 5.32 27.07
CA GLU A 8 6.04 6.76 26.99
C GLU A 8 7.39 7.08 26.33
N LYS A 9 8.43 6.27 26.58
CA LYS A 9 9.75 6.42 25.95
C LYS A 9 9.69 6.02 24.48
N SER A 10 9.07 4.87 24.18
CA SER A 10 8.86 4.42 22.79
C SER A 10 8.06 5.44 21.96
N LEU A 11 7.06 6.10 22.56
CA LEU A 11 6.28 7.15 21.90
C LEU A 11 7.10 8.42 21.63
N ARG A 12 7.94 8.86 22.58
CA ARG A 12 8.85 10.02 22.37
C ARG A 12 9.91 9.72 21.32
N ASP A 13 10.47 8.52 21.33
CA ASP A 13 11.48 8.08 20.36
C ASP A 13 10.89 7.92 18.96
N TRP A 14 9.66 7.42 18.85
CA TRP A 14 8.94 7.41 17.57
C TRP A 14 8.66 8.84 17.08
N ALA A 15 8.19 9.73 17.96
CA ALA A 15 7.90 11.12 17.60
C ALA A 15 9.16 11.90 17.18
N SER A 16 10.31 11.65 17.79
CA SER A 16 11.58 12.28 17.41
C SER A 16 12.06 11.79 16.04
N ARG A 17 11.90 10.50 15.72
CA ARG A 17 12.23 9.92 14.40
C ARG A 17 11.35 10.47 13.28
N VAL A 18 10.05 10.63 13.53
CA VAL A 18 9.13 11.27 12.58
C VAL A 18 9.53 12.72 12.33
N LYS A 19 9.85 13.49 13.40
CA LYS A 19 10.35 14.87 13.26
C LYS A 19 11.70 14.96 12.57
N ALA A 20 12.54 13.94 12.68
CA ALA A 20 13.82 13.83 11.98
C ALA A 20 13.69 13.43 10.50
N GLY A 21 12.48 13.34 9.96
CA GLY A 21 12.22 13.00 8.55
C GLY A 21 12.21 11.49 8.25
N GLN A 22 12.41 10.63 9.25
CA GLN A 22 12.30 9.18 9.11
C GLN A 22 10.85 8.72 9.28
N VAL A 23 9.98 9.14 8.36
CA VAL A 23 8.54 8.86 8.42
C VAL A 23 8.17 7.39 8.16
N GLY A 24 9.09 6.59 7.60
CA GLY A 24 8.90 5.16 7.38
C GLY A 24 7.61 4.86 6.60
N ALA A 25 6.78 3.95 7.13
CA ALA A 25 5.49 3.57 6.53
C ALA A 25 4.34 4.56 6.81
N LEU A 26 4.59 5.62 7.59
CA LEU A 26 3.55 6.55 8.04
C LEU A 26 2.76 7.18 6.87
N PRO A 27 3.40 7.65 5.77
CA PRO A 27 2.67 8.23 4.65
C PRO A 27 1.77 7.20 3.94
N ALA A 28 2.23 5.94 3.82
CA ALA A 28 1.47 4.88 3.17
C ALA A 28 0.23 4.49 3.99
N ILE A 29 0.38 4.33 5.31
CA ILE A 29 -0.74 4.04 6.22
C ILE A 29 -1.74 5.20 6.23
N LEU A 30 -1.25 6.44 6.28
CA LEU A 30 -2.10 7.63 6.27
C LEU A 30 -2.86 7.76 4.95
N GLY A 31 -2.19 7.50 3.81
CA GLY A 31 -2.84 7.43 2.50
C GLY A 31 -3.92 6.35 2.43
N LEU A 32 -3.64 5.14 2.93
CA LEU A 32 -4.62 4.06 2.99
C LEU A 32 -5.86 4.45 3.81
N LEU A 33 -5.66 5.02 5.01
CA LEU A 33 -6.76 5.47 5.86
C LEU A 33 -7.61 6.55 5.18
N VAL A 34 -6.96 7.53 4.54
CA VAL A 34 -7.67 8.59 3.80
C VAL A 34 -8.52 7.99 2.68
N LEU A 35 -7.96 7.07 1.87
CA LEU A 35 -8.70 6.42 0.80
C LEU A 35 -9.88 5.59 1.34
N CYS A 36 -9.69 4.86 2.44
CA CYS A 36 -10.76 4.10 3.07
C CYS A 36 -11.92 4.99 3.56
N VAL A 37 -11.60 6.15 4.16
CA VAL A 37 -12.62 7.11 4.62
C VAL A 37 -13.35 7.73 3.44
N VAL A 38 -12.61 8.17 2.41
CA VAL A 38 -13.19 8.78 1.20
C VAL A 38 -14.12 7.80 0.50
N PHE A 39 -13.63 6.62 0.11
CA PHE A 39 -14.45 5.64 -0.61
C PHE A 39 -15.55 5.02 0.25
N GLY A 40 -15.31 4.84 1.55
CA GLY A 40 -16.33 4.40 2.50
C GLY A 40 -17.47 5.41 2.67
N SER A 41 -17.18 6.71 2.58
CA SER A 41 -18.20 7.76 2.62
C SER A 41 -18.96 7.92 1.30
N MET A 42 -18.31 7.65 0.17
CA MET A 42 -18.90 7.80 -1.17
C MET A 42 -19.73 6.59 -1.62
N SER A 43 -19.47 5.40 -1.07
CA SER A 43 -20.16 4.16 -1.47
C SER A 43 -20.47 3.29 -0.26
N SER A 44 -21.75 2.94 -0.09
CA SER A 44 -22.22 1.98 0.91
C SER A 44 -21.73 0.56 0.65
N VAL A 45 -21.26 0.26 -0.57
CA VAL A 45 -20.76 -1.06 -0.98
C VAL A 45 -19.28 -1.23 -0.67
N PHE A 46 -18.52 -0.14 -0.48
CA PHE A 46 -17.07 -0.17 -0.36
C PHE A 46 -16.57 -1.01 0.84
N LEU A 47 -17.16 -0.81 2.02
CA LEU A 47 -16.80 -1.52 3.25
C LEU A 47 -17.54 -2.86 3.43
N THR A 48 -18.24 -3.34 2.40
CA THR A 48 -18.90 -4.65 2.48
C THR A 48 -17.86 -5.78 2.48
N PRO A 49 -18.12 -6.92 3.15
CA PRO A 49 -17.18 -8.05 3.18
C PRO A 49 -16.83 -8.58 1.78
N GLY A 50 -17.80 -8.57 0.86
CA GLY A 50 -17.59 -8.99 -0.53
C GLY A 50 -16.63 -8.08 -1.28
N ASN A 51 -16.83 -6.76 -1.18
CA ASN A 51 -15.90 -5.81 -1.80
C ASN A 51 -14.52 -5.84 -1.13
N PHE A 52 -14.46 -5.99 0.18
CA PHE A 52 -13.19 -6.11 0.91
C PHE A 52 -12.40 -7.35 0.48
N ALA A 53 -13.07 -8.51 0.34
CA ALA A 53 -12.44 -9.71 -0.20
C ALA A 53 -11.93 -9.49 -1.63
N ASN A 54 -12.73 -8.86 -2.51
CA ASN A 54 -12.31 -8.55 -3.87
C ASN A 54 -11.07 -7.64 -3.91
N LEU A 55 -11.02 -6.60 -3.06
CA LEU A 55 -9.86 -5.72 -2.95
C LEU A 55 -8.61 -6.47 -2.50
N LEU A 56 -8.72 -7.38 -1.53
CA LEU A 56 -7.60 -8.21 -1.09
C LEU A 56 -7.11 -9.15 -2.20
N THR A 57 -8.02 -9.77 -2.94
CA THR A 57 -7.66 -10.63 -4.08
C THR A 57 -6.96 -9.84 -5.19
N GLN A 58 -7.43 -8.63 -5.52
CA GLN A 58 -6.77 -7.75 -6.49
C GLN A 58 -5.39 -7.29 -5.99
N ALA A 59 -5.27 -6.95 -4.70
CA ALA A 59 -4.01 -6.55 -4.08
C ALA A 59 -2.98 -7.70 -4.04
N ALA A 60 -3.42 -8.96 -3.94
CA ALA A 60 -2.54 -10.12 -3.94
C ALA A 60 -1.68 -10.19 -5.22
N ALA A 61 -2.26 -9.96 -6.39
CA ALA A 61 -1.53 -9.96 -7.66
C ALA A 61 -0.41 -8.91 -7.69
N VAL A 62 -0.73 -7.67 -7.27
CA VAL A 62 0.25 -6.57 -7.19
C VAL A 62 1.33 -6.87 -6.16
N THR A 63 0.97 -7.49 -5.03
CA THR A 63 1.91 -7.86 -3.97
C THR A 63 2.92 -8.89 -4.46
N VAL A 64 2.49 -9.90 -5.23
CA VAL A 64 3.38 -10.90 -5.83
C VAL A 64 4.38 -10.25 -6.79
N ILE A 65 3.94 -9.29 -7.61
CA ILE A 65 4.84 -8.52 -8.49
C ILE A 65 5.84 -7.72 -7.64
N ALA A 66 5.37 -7.03 -6.61
CA ALA A 66 6.21 -6.24 -5.71
C ALA A 66 7.27 -7.11 -5.01
N MET A 67 6.93 -8.34 -4.59
CA MET A 67 7.88 -9.28 -4.02
C MET A 67 9.00 -9.65 -5.01
N GLY A 68 8.69 -9.78 -6.30
CA GLY A 68 9.70 -10.00 -7.34
C GLY A 68 10.62 -8.78 -7.53
N LEU A 69 10.06 -7.57 -7.47
CA LEU A 69 10.81 -6.32 -7.61
C LEU A 69 11.81 -6.08 -6.47
N VAL A 70 11.61 -6.67 -5.28
CA VAL A 70 12.60 -6.56 -4.18
C VAL A 70 13.97 -7.05 -4.63
N PHE A 71 14.05 -8.17 -5.35
CA PHE A 71 15.34 -8.67 -5.84
C PHE A 71 15.97 -7.75 -6.88
N VAL A 72 15.16 -7.14 -7.74
CA VAL A 72 15.65 -6.19 -8.75
C VAL A 72 16.22 -4.93 -8.09
N LEU A 73 15.51 -4.39 -7.08
CA LEU A 73 15.98 -3.25 -6.29
C LEU A 73 17.26 -3.59 -5.52
N LEU A 74 17.42 -4.81 -5.02
CA LEU A 74 18.64 -5.26 -4.34
C LEU A 74 19.85 -5.36 -5.28
N LEU A 75 19.64 -5.62 -6.57
CA LEU A 75 20.70 -5.61 -7.59
C LEU A 75 21.11 -4.19 -8.00
N GLY A 76 20.45 -3.15 -7.48
CA GLY A 76 20.72 -1.75 -7.81
C GLY A 76 20.05 -1.28 -9.11
N GLU A 77 19.22 -2.13 -9.71
CA GLU A 77 18.47 -1.82 -10.92
C GLU A 77 17.12 -1.21 -10.55
N ILE A 78 16.75 -0.10 -11.20
CA ILE A 78 15.43 0.53 -11.07
C ILE A 78 14.56 0.07 -12.23
N ASP A 79 14.09 -1.17 -12.16
CA ASP A 79 13.22 -1.72 -13.19
C ASP A 79 11.78 -1.24 -13.01
N LEU A 80 11.43 -0.20 -13.75
CA LEU A 80 10.07 0.34 -13.81
C LEU A 80 9.18 -0.39 -14.84
N SER A 81 9.75 -1.30 -15.64
CA SER A 81 9.03 -1.93 -16.76
C SER A 81 7.86 -2.80 -16.31
N ALA A 82 8.00 -3.51 -15.17
CA ALA A 82 6.94 -4.33 -14.60
C ALA A 82 5.71 -3.51 -14.18
N GLY A 83 5.95 -2.33 -13.59
CA GLY A 83 4.88 -1.39 -13.22
C GLY A 83 4.18 -0.81 -14.44
N TYR A 84 4.96 -0.39 -15.45
CA TYR A 84 4.42 0.11 -16.72
C TYR A 84 3.57 -0.96 -17.43
N ALA A 85 4.08 -2.18 -17.57
CA ALA A 85 3.37 -3.28 -18.22
C ALA A 85 2.05 -3.62 -17.51
N ALA A 86 2.07 -3.74 -16.17
CA ALA A 86 0.86 -4.02 -15.39
C ALA A 86 -0.20 -2.91 -15.55
N GLY A 87 0.23 -1.65 -15.54
CA GLY A 87 -0.65 -0.50 -15.74
C GLY A 87 -1.28 -0.45 -17.13
N VAL A 88 -0.48 -0.62 -18.18
CA VAL A 88 -0.97 -0.64 -19.58
C VAL A 88 -1.91 -1.81 -19.81
N CYS A 89 -1.55 -3.01 -19.37
CA CYS A 89 -2.43 -4.19 -19.50
C CYS A 89 -3.75 -3.98 -18.76
N GLY A 90 -3.73 -3.38 -17.57
CA GLY A 90 -4.94 -3.05 -16.81
C GLY A 90 -5.83 -2.03 -17.55
N ALA A 91 -5.24 -0.97 -18.09
CA ALA A 91 -5.99 0.03 -18.87
C ALA A 91 -6.60 -0.57 -20.14
N VAL A 92 -5.82 -1.37 -20.89
CA VAL A 92 -6.30 -2.06 -22.09
C VAL A 92 -7.43 -3.04 -21.75
N LEU A 93 -7.30 -3.80 -20.66
CA LEU A 93 -8.37 -4.70 -20.19
C LEU A 93 -9.67 -3.94 -19.91
N VAL A 94 -9.60 -2.79 -19.23
CA VAL A 94 -10.78 -1.97 -18.94
C VAL A 94 -11.42 -1.45 -20.22
N ILE A 95 -10.63 -0.95 -21.17
CA ILE A 95 -11.13 -0.48 -22.46
C ILE A 95 -11.82 -1.63 -23.20
N LEU A 96 -11.19 -2.80 -23.29
CA LEU A 96 -11.77 -3.96 -23.97
C LEU A 96 -13.07 -4.44 -23.33
N ILE A 97 -13.19 -4.42 -22.00
CA ILE A 97 -14.42 -4.85 -21.33
C ILE A 97 -15.55 -3.81 -21.43
N THR A 98 -15.21 -2.53 -21.55
CA THR A 98 -16.19 -1.44 -21.57
C THR A 98 -16.67 -1.09 -22.98
N GLU A 99 -15.81 -1.21 -23.98
CA GLU A 99 -16.09 -0.88 -25.39
C GLU A 99 -16.52 -2.10 -26.24
N MET A 100 -16.72 -3.27 -25.61
CA MET A 100 -17.33 -4.47 -26.21
C MET A 100 -18.81 -4.57 -25.86
#